data_AF-A0A448MQS3-F1
#
_entry.id   AF-A0A448MQS3-F1
#
_cell.length_a   1.000
_cell.length_b   1.000
_cell.length_c   1.000
_cell.angle_alpha   90.00
_cell.angle_beta   90.00
_cell.angle_gamma   90.00
#
_symmetry.space_group_name_H-M   'P 1'
#
loop_
_entity.id
_entity.type
_entity.pdbx_description
1 polymer ?
#
loop_
_entity_poly.entity_id
_entity_poly.type
_entity_poly.pdbx_seq_one_letter_code
_entity_poly.pdbx_strand_id
1 'polypeptide(L)'
;MPFWYSHSKLAWFLLPFSLLFWLISQFRRALFLLGVKSSYRAQKPVVIVGNLSVGGNGKTPVVVWLVEEMKKRGLHVGVISRGYGSRAKTYPLLVTANTNPYEGGDEPVLIVQRTGVPVVISPNRRQAIELLLKHSDCDIIISDDGLQHYQLQRDIEIVVMDAERALGNGFVLPAGPLRELPSRLKRWIL
;
A
#
# COMPACT_ATOMS: atom_id res chain seq x y z
N MET A 1 -23.49 13.05 -2.05
CA MET A 1 -22.42 12.02 -2.04
C MET A 1 -21.54 12.20 -3.28
N PRO A 2 -20.22 11.95 -3.20
CA PRO A 2 -19.35 12.00 -4.38
C PRO A 2 -19.88 11.06 -5.46
N PHE A 3 -19.73 11.42 -6.74
CA PHE A 3 -20.26 10.62 -7.85
C PHE A 3 -19.68 9.20 -7.93
N TRP A 4 -18.55 8.93 -7.28
CA TRP A 4 -17.97 7.60 -7.11
C TRP A 4 -18.82 6.63 -6.27
N TYR A 5 -19.80 7.15 -5.54
CA TYR A 5 -20.69 6.35 -4.69
C TYR A 5 -22.14 6.33 -5.23
N SER A 6 -22.35 6.77 -6.47
CA SER A 6 -23.64 6.69 -7.16
C SER A 6 -23.48 6.39 -8.66
N HIS A 7 -24.48 5.78 -9.28
CA HIS A 7 -24.52 5.55 -10.73
C HIS A 7 -24.99 6.81 -11.47
N SER A 8 -24.25 7.90 -11.30
CA SER A 8 -24.55 9.19 -11.94
C SER A 8 -24.24 9.16 -13.45
N LYS A 9 -24.89 10.03 -14.23
CA LYS A 9 -24.61 10.21 -15.68
C LYS A 9 -23.11 10.53 -15.93
N LEU A 10 -22.48 11.24 -15.01
CA LEU A 10 -21.04 11.53 -15.08
C LEU A 10 -20.19 10.26 -14.95
N ALA A 11 -20.53 9.35 -14.03
CA ALA A 11 -19.84 8.07 -13.91
C ALA A 11 -19.93 7.25 -15.20
N TRP A 12 -21.11 7.20 -15.82
CA TRP A 12 -21.31 6.52 -17.12
C TRP A 12 -20.48 7.15 -18.23
N PHE A 13 -20.43 8.49 -18.29
CA PHE A 13 -19.60 9.20 -19.27
C PHE A 13 -18.10 8.91 -19.10
N LEU A 14 -17.63 8.64 -17.88
CA LEU A 14 -16.23 8.32 -17.57
C LEU A 14 -15.87 6.84 -17.76
N LEU A 15 -16.82 5.97 -18.14
CA LEU A 15 -16.55 4.54 -18.33
C LEU A 15 -15.50 4.23 -19.41
N PRO A 16 -15.44 4.91 -20.58
CA PRO A 16 -14.39 4.66 -21.56
C PRO A 16 -12.99 4.89 -20.99
N PHE A 17 -12.82 5.94 -20.19
CA PHE A 17 -11.56 6.22 -19.49
C PHE A 17 -11.25 5.16 -18.41
N SER A 18 -12.29 4.63 -17.79
CA SER A 18 -12.15 3.58 -16.77
C SER A 18 -11.75 2.24 -17.38
N LEU A 19 -12.29 1.92 -18.56
CA LEU A 19 -11.87 0.77 -19.35
C LEU A 19 -10.41 0.90 -19.76
N LEU A 20 -10.00 2.08 -20.26
CA LEU A 20 -8.59 2.33 -20.61
C LEU A 20 -7.66 2.17 -19.40
N PHE A 21 -8.01 2.78 -18.26
CA PHE A 21 -7.27 2.63 -17.01
C PHE A 21 -7.16 1.17 -16.59
N TRP A 22 -8.27 0.42 -16.66
CA TRP A 22 -8.31 -1.00 -16.33
C TRP A 22 -7.38 -1.81 -17.23
N LEU A 23 -7.44 -1.60 -18.56
CA LEU A 23 -6.60 -2.30 -19.53
C LEU A 23 -5.11 -2.07 -19.26
N ILE A 24 -4.71 -0.81 -19.03
CA ILE A 24 -3.31 -0.46 -18.71
C ILE A 24 -2.87 -1.15 -17.40
N SER A 25 -3.73 -1.12 -16.37
CA SER A 25 -3.47 -1.75 -15.08
C SER A 25 -3.31 -3.27 -15.20
N GLN A 26 -4.22 -3.94 -15.92
CA GLN A 26 -4.15 -5.39 -16.16
C GLN A 26 -2.94 -5.76 -17.00
N PHE A 27 -2.62 -5.00 -18.04
CA PHE A 27 -1.44 -5.22 -18.86
C PHE A 27 -0.16 -5.12 -18.02
N ARG A 28 -0.03 -4.04 -17.23
CA ARG A 28 1.11 -3.88 -16.32
C ARG A 28 1.23 -5.05 -15.36
N ARG A 29 0.12 -5.49 -14.76
CA ARG A 29 0.10 -6.64 -13.86
C ARG A 29 0.54 -7.92 -14.58
N ALA A 30 0.00 -8.19 -15.77
CA ALA A 30 0.37 -9.35 -16.57
C ALA A 30 1.87 -9.41 -16.87
N LEU A 31 2.52 -8.28 -17.13
CA LEU A 31 3.97 -8.24 -17.32
C LEU A 31 4.77 -8.73 -16.10
N PHE A 32 4.30 -8.47 -14.88
CA PHE A 32 4.94 -9.01 -13.67
C PHE A 32 4.58 -10.48 -13.44
N LEU A 33 3.33 -10.86 -13.70
CA LEU A 33 2.86 -12.26 -13.58
C LEU A 33 3.61 -13.21 -14.51
N LEU A 34 3.87 -12.76 -15.73
CA LEU A 34 4.56 -13.54 -16.77
C LEU A 34 6.09 -13.45 -16.64
N GLY A 35 6.62 -12.78 -15.62
CA GLY A 35 8.07 -12.62 -15.42
C GLY A 35 8.77 -11.70 -16.43
N VAL A 36 8.04 -11.02 -17.31
CA VAL A 36 8.59 -10.07 -18.29
C VAL A 36 9.22 -8.86 -17.59
N LYS A 37 8.63 -8.39 -16.49
CA LYS A 37 9.21 -7.38 -15.61
C LYS A 37 9.79 -8.00 -14.36
N SER A 38 11.00 -7.58 -13.99
CA SER A 38 11.65 -8.05 -12.78
C SER A 38 10.90 -7.62 -11.52
N SER A 39 10.84 -8.52 -10.56
CA SER A 39 10.34 -8.28 -9.21
C SER A 39 11.48 -8.48 -8.20
N TYR A 40 11.39 -7.78 -7.08
CA TYR A 40 12.33 -7.84 -5.98
C TYR A 40 11.76 -8.70 -4.87
N ARG A 41 12.52 -9.71 -4.44
CA ARG A 41 12.24 -10.51 -3.25
C ARG A 41 13.12 -10.03 -2.10
N ALA A 42 12.48 -9.67 -0.99
CA ALA A 42 13.21 -9.32 0.22
C ALA A 42 13.78 -10.57 0.90
N GLN A 43 14.84 -10.39 1.69
CA GLN A 43 15.42 -11.48 2.49
C GLN A 43 14.54 -11.88 3.67
N LYS A 44 13.68 -10.96 4.14
CA LYS A 44 12.73 -11.17 5.24
C LYS A 44 11.30 -11.21 4.68
N PRO A 45 10.37 -11.96 5.31
CA PRO A 45 8.97 -12.01 4.90
C PRO A 45 8.33 -10.62 4.81
N VAL A 46 7.53 -10.40 3.77
CA VAL A 46 6.84 -9.14 3.48
C VAL A 46 5.33 -9.33 3.53
N VAL A 47 4.68 -8.60 4.43
CA VAL A 47 3.22 -8.49 4.53
C VAL A 47 2.78 -7.16 3.96
N ILE A 48 1.88 -7.17 2.98
CA ILE A 48 1.28 -5.95 2.43
C ILE A 48 -0.05 -5.68 3.11
N VAL A 49 -0.22 -4.48 3.67
CA VAL A 49 -1.53 -3.97 4.12
C VAL A 49 -1.96 -2.89 3.14
N GLY A 50 -3.02 -3.14 2.39
CA GLY A 50 -3.47 -2.20 1.37
C GLY A 50 -4.97 -2.22 1.15
N ASN A 51 -5.43 -1.46 0.16
CA ASN A 51 -6.85 -1.31 -0.16
C ASN A 51 -7.08 -1.34 -1.68
N LEU A 52 -8.31 -1.63 -2.09
CA LEU A 52 -8.69 -1.67 -3.51
C LEU A 52 -9.25 -0.36 -4.04
N SER A 53 -9.61 0.59 -3.17
CA SER A 53 -10.20 1.88 -3.55
C SER A 53 -9.26 3.06 -3.29
N VAL A 54 -9.59 4.25 -3.78
CA VAL A 54 -8.95 5.50 -3.35
C VAL A 54 -9.65 6.05 -2.10
N GLY A 55 -8.90 6.78 -1.28
CA GLY A 55 -9.37 7.39 -0.04
C GLY A 55 -8.85 6.69 1.22
N GLY A 56 -9.13 7.29 2.38
CA GLY A 56 -8.82 6.70 3.68
C GLY A 56 -9.69 5.47 3.91
N ASN A 57 -9.07 4.31 3.99
CA ASN A 57 -9.72 3.01 4.19
C ASN A 57 -9.32 2.37 5.53
N GLY A 58 -8.88 3.18 6.51
CA GLY A 58 -8.49 2.66 7.83
C GLY A 58 -7.26 1.75 7.84
N LYS A 59 -6.37 1.84 6.83
CA LYS A 59 -5.15 1.02 6.75
C LYS A 59 -4.20 1.27 7.92
N THR A 60 -3.97 2.53 8.27
CA THR A 60 -3.00 2.91 9.33
C THR A 60 -3.33 2.28 10.68
N PRO A 61 -4.60 2.29 11.17
CA PRO A 61 -5.00 1.50 12.33
C PRO A 61 -4.69 0.00 12.22
N VAL A 62 -4.93 -0.62 11.06
CA VAL A 62 -4.64 -2.05 10.83
C VAL A 62 -3.14 -2.32 10.82
N VAL A 63 -2.33 -1.43 10.23
CA VAL A 63 -0.86 -1.53 10.27
C VAL A 63 -0.37 -1.45 11.71
N VAL A 64 -0.82 -0.46 12.49
CA VAL A 64 -0.45 -0.31 13.90
C VAL A 64 -0.85 -1.55 14.72
N TRP A 65 -2.08 -2.03 14.55
CA TRP A 65 -2.54 -3.26 15.20
C TRP A 65 -1.66 -4.46 14.84
N LEU A 66 -1.37 -4.66 13.56
CA LEU A 66 -0.55 -5.77 13.09
C LEU A 66 0.87 -5.71 13.65
N VAL A 67 1.48 -4.52 13.68
CA VAL A 67 2.80 -4.31 14.28
C VAL A 67 2.78 -4.71 15.76
N GLU A 68 1.81 -4.23 16.53
CA GLU A 68 1.72 -4.54 17.97
C GLU A 68 1.45 -6.04 18.22
N GLU A 69 0.60 -6.68 17.42
CA GLU A 69 0.36 -8.13 17.55
C GLU A 69 1.60 -8.97 17.23
N MET A 70 2.40 -8.57 16.24
CA MET A 70 3.65 -9.26 15.93
C MET A 70 4.72 -9.03 17.00
N LYS A 71 4.81 -7.81 17.56
CA LYS A 71 5.69 -7.50 18.70
C LYS A 71 5.34 -8.31 19.94
N LYS A 72 4.04 -8.49 20.25
CA LYS A 72 3.59 -9.34 21.36
C LYS A 72 4.06 -10.80 21.22
N ARG A 73 4.31 -11.25 19.99
CA ARG A 73 4.85 -12.58 19.68
C ARG A 73 6.39 -12.62 19.69
N GLY A 74 7.05 -11.52 20.05
CA GLY A 74 8.51 -11.41 20.13
C GLY A 74 9.21 -11.15 18.80
N LEU A 75 8.49 -10.77 17.74
CA LEU A 75 9.09 -10.48 16.43
C LEU A 75 9.57 -9.02 16.34
N HIS A 76 10.74 -8.83 15.73
CA HIS A 76 11.20 -7.51 15.33
C HIS A 76 10.54 -7.11 14.02
N VAL A 77 9.70 -6.08 14.08
CA VAL A 77 8.91 -5.63 12.93
C VAL A 77 9.57 -4.38 12.35
N GLY A 78 9.70 -4.34 11.03
CA GLY A 78 10.01 -3.13 10.30
C GLY A 78 8.88 -2.74 9.37
N VAL A 79 8.69 -1.44 9.16
CA VAL A 79 7.60 -0.93 8.32
C VAL A 79 8.17 -0.15 7.16
N ILE A 80 7.58 -0.34 5.97
CA ILE A 80 7.86 0.49 4.80
C ILE A 80 6.59 1.18 4.31
N SER A 81 6.68 2.46 3.96
CA SER A 81 5.59 3.20 3.31
C SER A 81 6.09 3.90 2.03
N ARG A 82 5.16 4.31 1.16
CA ARG A 82 5.50 5.08 -0.04
C ARG A 82 5.95 6.50 0.33
N GLY A 83 5.50 7.00 1.48
CA GLY A 83 5.58 8.41 1.83
C GLY A 83 4.57 9.24 1.05
N TYR A 84 3.29 8.82 1.01
CA TYR A 84 2.27 9.63 0.35
C TYR A 84 2.13 10.97 1.10
N GLY A 85 2.19 12.08 0.36
CA GLY A 85 2.16 13.43 0.94
C GLY A 85 3.49 13.92 1.53
N SER A 86 4.50 13.05 1.69
CA SER A 86 5.84 13.43 2.14
C SER A 86 6.52 14.38 1.15
N ARG A 87 7.20 15.40 1.69
CA ARG A 87 8.04 16.34 0.94
C ARG A 87 9.52 16.25 1.31
N ALA A 88 9.97 15.06 1.76
CA ALA A 88 11.38 14.80 1.97
C ALA A 88 12.22 15.17 0.74
N LYS A 89 13.38 15.80 0.98
CA LYS A 89 14.33 16.17 -0.08
C LYS A 89 15.03 14.96 -0.67
N THR A 90 15.22 13.91 0.13
CA THR A 90 15.97 12.70 -0.25
C THR A 90 15.21 11.46 0.18
N TYR A 91 15.20 10.46 -0.70
CA TYR A 91 14.67 9.11 -0.43
C TYR A 91 15.77 8.06 -0.69
N PRO A 92 15.72 6.88 -0.05
CA PRO A 92 14.82 6.50 1.04
C PRO A 92 15.07 7.32 2.32
N LEU A 93 14.03 7.55 3.12
CA LEU A 93 14.12 8.27 4.40
C LEU A 93 13.72 7.36 5.56
N LEU A 94 14.59 7.23 6.56
CA LEU A 94 14.25 6.63 7.85
C LEU A 94 13.44 7.64 8.67
N VAL A 95 12.20 7.27 9.00
CA VAL A 95 11.29 8.10 9.79
C VAL A 95 11.51 7.78 11.27
N THR A 96 11.58 8.83 12.08
CA THR A 96 11.69 8.77 13.54
C THR A 96 10.50 9.44 14.18
N ALA A 97 10.30 9.26 15.49
CA ALA A 97 9.21 9.90 16.23
C ALA A 97 9.26 11.44 16.19
N ASN A 98 10.45 12.00 15.94
CA ASN A 98 10.72 13.45 15.86
C ASN A 98 10.78 13.96 14.41
N THR A 99 10.62 13.10 13.41
CA THR A 99 10.62 13.51 12.00
C THR A 99 9.42 14.42 11.75
N ASN A 100 9.65 15.56 11.11
CA ASN A 100 8.58 16.49 10.74
C ASN A 100 7.55 15.76 9.85
N PRO A 101 6.24 15.72 10.20
CA PRO A 101 5.21 15.07 9.38
C PRO A 101 5.14 15.58 7.94
N TYR A 102 5.51 16.84 7.69
CA TYR A 102 5.63 17.38 6.33
C TYR A 102 6.72 16.69 5.50
N GLU A 103 7.80 16.24 6.15
CA GLU A 103 8.90 15.50 5.52
C GLU A 103 8.68 13.99 5.55
N GLY A 104 8.19 13.43 6.65
CA GLY A 104 7.99 11.99 6.81
C GLY A 104 6.66 11.47 6.29
N GLY A 105 5.70 12.36 6.06
CA GLY A 105 4.28 12.03 5.91
C GLY A 105 3.60 11.81 7.28
N ASP A 106 2.33 12.18 7.38
CA ASP A 106 1.56 12.05 8.63
C ASP A 106 1.41 10.59 9.08
N GLU A 107 1.08 9.67 8.16
CA GLU A 107 0.87 8.25 8.48
C GLU A 107 2.16 7.54 8.92
N PRO A 108 3.31 7.66 8.22
CA PRO A 108 4.56 7.05 8.67
C PRO A 108 5.05 7.57 10.02
N VAL A 109 4.96 8.88 10.27
CA VAL A 109 5.35 9.46 11.57
C VAL A 109 4.44 8.95 12.68
N LEU A 110 3.13 8.89 12.44
CA LEU A 110 2.17 8.32 13.39
C LEU A 110 2.49 6.86 13.73
N ILE A 111 2.84 6.04 12.73
CA ILE A 111 3.21 4.63 12.95
C ILE A 111 4.42 4.54 13.88
N VAL A 112 5.49 5.31 13.61
CA VAL A 112 6.69 5.32 14.48
C VAL A 112 6.33 5.76 15.90
N GLN A 113 5.57 6.86 16.03
CA GLN A 113 5.19 7.39 17.34
C GLN A 113 4.35 6.41 18.17
N ARG A 114 3.49 5.62 17.51
CA ARG A 114 2.60 4.66 18.19
C ARG A 114 3.27 3.34 18.53
N THR A 115 4.16 2.88 17.67
CA THR A 115 4.69 1.50 17.76
C THR A 115 6.16 1.43 18.12
N GLY A 116 6.91 2.52 17.93
CA GLY A 116 8.35 2.58 18.16
C GLY A 116 9.20 1.77 17.18
N VAL A 117 8.60 1.18 16.15
CA VAL A 117 9.32 0.35 15.17
C VAL A 117 10.03 1.20 14.11
N PRO A 118 11.10 0.69 13.50
CA PRO A 118 11.74 1.37 12.38
C PRO A 118 10.77 1.47 11.19
N VAL A 119 10.55 2.69 10.70
CA VAL A 119 9.72 2.98 9.53
C VAL A 119 10.58 3.65 8.46
N VAL A 120 10.55 3.14 7.23
CA VAL A 120 11.23 3.76 6.09
C VAL A 120 10.23 4.15 5.01
N ILE A 121 10.36 5.36 4.48
CA ILE A 121 9.58 5.81 3.32
C ILE A 121 10.42 5.84 2.05
N SER A 122 9.85 5.35 0.95
CA SER A 122 10.42 5.53 -0.39
C SER A 122 9.39 5.23 -1.48
N PRO A 123 9.39 5.97 -2.60
CA PRO A 123 8.71 5.56 -3.83
C PRO A 123 9.21 4.22 -4.37
N ASN A 124 10.46 3.85 -4.08
CA ASN A 124 11.07 2.58 -4.46
C ASN A 124 11.14 1.64 -3.25
N ARG A 125 10.32 0.59 -3.24
CA ARG A 125 10.22 -0.34 -2.10
C ARG A 125 11.48 -1.14 -1.85
N ARG A 126 12.26 -1.45 -2.89
CA ARG A 126 13.54 -2.12 -2.72
C ARG A 126 14.49 -1.25 -1.89
N GLN A 127 14.62 0.03 -2.25
CA GLN A 127 15.46 0.97 -1.51
C GLN A 127 14.98 1.18 -0.07
N ALA A 128 13.66 1.20 0.15
CA ALA A 128 13.12 1.27 1.51
C ALA A 128 13.53 0.06 2.35
N ILE A 129 13.40 -1.15 1.79
CA ILE A 129 13.77 -2.40 2.47
C ILE A 129 15.27 -2.47 2.71
N GLU A 130 16.09 -2.13 1.72
CA GLU A 130 17.55 -2.12 1.86
C GLU A 130 18.01 -1.16 2.95
N LEU A 131 17.42 0.04 3.04
CA LEU A 131 17.71 0.98 4.13
C LEU A 131 17.22 0.45 5.49
N LEU A 132 16.01 -0.11 5.54
CA LEU A 132 15.42 -0.67 6.76
C LEU A 132 16.31 -1.78 7.35
N LEU A 133 16.71 -2.74 6.52
CA LEU A 133 17.55 -3.87 6.93
C LEU A 133 18.99 -3.46 7.26
N LYS A 134 19.47 -2.32 6.74
CA LYS A 134 20.77 -1.76 7.13
C LYS A 134 20.75 -1.17 8.54
N HIS A 135 19.62 -0.62 8.97
CA HIS A 135 19.50 0.08 10.26
C HIS A 135 18.88 -0.77 11.38
N SER A 136 18.21 -1.87 11.03
CA SER A 136 17.49 -2.71 11.99
C SER A 136 17.45 -4.15 11.52
N ASP A 137 17.69 -5.09 12.44
CA ASP A 137 17.43 -6.50 12.17
C ASP A 137 15.95 -6.78 12.42
N CYS A 138 15.18 -6.83 11.34
CA CYS A 138 13.77 -7.15 11.38
C CYS A 138 13.56 -8.62 11.01
N ASP A 139 12.63 -9.29 11.68
CA ASP A 139 12.16 -10.62 11.34
C ASP A 139 11.08 -10.58 10.26
N ILE A 140 10.31 -9.49 10.21
CA ILE A 140 9.18 -9.32 9.29
C ILE A 140 9.06 -7.86 8.85
N ILE A 141 8.66 -7.65 7.60
CA ILE A 141 8.45 -6.33 6.99
C ILE A 141 6.96 -6.13 6.70
N ILE A 142 6.38 -5.04 7.18
CA ILE A 142 5.01 -4.64 6.86
C ILE A 142 5.05 -3.47 5.88
N SER A 143 4.44 -3.62 4.72
CA SER A 143 4.27 -2.53 3.75
C SER A 143 2.91 -1.87 3.93
N ASP A 144 2.92 -0.61 4.37
CA ASP A 144 1.74 0.26 4.37
C ASP A 144 1.48 0.80 2.95
N ASP A 145 0.37 0.32 2.38
CA ASP A 145 0.02 0.36 0.96
C ASP A 145 1.04 -0.37 0.06
N GLY A 146 0.56 -0.97 -1.03
CA GLY A 146 1.44 -1.76 -1.89
C GLY A 146 0.76 -2.82 -2.74
N LEU A 147 -0.57 -2.98 -2.64
CA LEU A 147 -1.30 -3.99 -3.43
C LEU A 147 -1.04 -3.85 -4.94
N GLN A 148 -0.95 -2.62 -5.44
CA GLN A 148 -0.63 -2.31 -6.84
C GLN A 148 0.87 -2.32 -7.15
N HIS A 149 1.75 -2.51 -6.17
CA HIS A 149 3.20 -2.48 -6.33
C HIS A 149 3.78 -3.86 -6.65
N TYR A 150 3.39 -4.42 -7.81
CA TYR A 150 3.80 -5.75 -8.29
C TYR A 150 5.30 -6.01 -8.41
N GLN A 151 6.13 -4.96 -8.44
CA GLN A 151 7.58 -5.09 -8.41
C GLN A 151 8.11 -5.60 -7.06
N LEU A 152 7.37 -5.47 -5.97
CA LEU A 152 7.71 -6.06 -4.68
C LEU A 152 6.99 -7.41 -4.55
N GLN A 153 7.76 -8.49 -4.42
CA GLN A 153 7.22 -9.79 -4.03
C GLN A 153 6.76 -9.72 -2.57
N ARG A 154 5.69 -10.46 -2.27
CA ARG A 154 5.04 -10.44 -0.96
C ARG A 154 4.63 -11.84 -0.59
N ASP A 155 4.71 -12.14 0.69
CA ASP A 155 4.35 -13.45 1.22
C ASP A 155 2.89 -13.47 1.70
N ILE A 156 2.38 -12.32 2.17
CA ILE A 156 1.00 -12.16 2.63
C ILE A 156 0.43 -10.82 2.14
N GLU A 157 -0.84 -10.83 1.73
CA GLU A 157 -1.61 -9.63 1.44
C GLU A 157 -2.82 -9.54 2.38
N ILE A 158 -2.98 -8.39 3.04
CA ILE A 158 -4.15 -8.03 3.83
C ILE A 158 -4.83 -6.86 3.12
N VAL A 159 -6.06 -7.09 2.66
CA VAL A 159 -6.87 -6.06 2.03
C VAL A 159 -7.83 -5.47 3.06
N VAL A 160 -7.67 -4.19 3.34
CA VAL A 160 -8.55 -3.41 4.22
C VAL A 160 -9.61 -2.72 3.37
N MET A 161 -10.87 -2.91 3.76
CA MET A 161 -12.03 -2.27 3.15
C MET A 161 -12.81 -1.51 4.21
N ASP A 162 -13.15 -0.27 3.90
CA ASP A 162 -14.07 0.54 4.70
C ASP A 162 -15.50 -0.03 4.56
N ALA A 163 -16.15 -0.30 5.68
CA ALA A 163 -17.47 -0.93 5.70
C ALA A 163 -18.59 -0.03 5.14
N GLU A 164 -18.47 1.29 5.31
CA GLU A 164 -19.47 2.25 4.83
C GLU A 164 -19.30 2.55 3.34
N ARG A 165 -18.05 2.73 2.91
CA ARG A 165 -17.71 3.06 1.52
C ARG A 165 -17.68 1.83 0.61
N ALA A 166 -17.38 0.67 1.18
CA ALA A 166 -17.28 -0.63 0.52
C ALA A 166 -16.59 -0.53 -0.87
N LEU A 167 -17.31 -0.85 -1.94
CA LEU A 167 -16.81 -0.84 -3.32
C LEU A 167 -17.25 0.40 -4.13
N GLY A 168 -17.93 1.36 -3.50
CA GLY A 168 -18.58 2.48 -4.19
C GLY A 168 -19.55 2.01 -5.27
N ASN A 169 -19.52 2.66 -6.43
CA ASN A 169 -20.32 2.28 -7.60
C ASN A 169 -19.77 1.06 -8.39
N GLY A 170 -18.74 0.38 -7.87
CA GLY A 170 -18.16 -0.81 -8.49
C GLY A 170 -17.28 -0.56 -9.71
N PHE A 171 -17.15 0.68 -10.18
CA PHE A 171 -16.27 1.03 -11.29
C PHE A 171 -14.84 1.32 -10.82
N VAL A 172 -13.88 1.07 -11.71
CA VAL A 172 -12.51 1.54 -11.49
C VAL A 172 -12.38 3.04 -11.81
N LEU A 173 -11.26 3.62 -11.41
CA LEU A 173 -10.92 5.01 -11.74
C LEU A 173 -10.96 5.25 -13.26
N PRO A 174 -11.41 6.43 -13.73
CA PRO A 174 -11.95 7.54 -12.94
C PRO A 174 -13.48 7.51 -12.73
N ALA A 175 -14.24 6.56 -13.30
CA ALA A 175 -15.70 6.51 -13.13
C ALA A 175 -16.14 6.09 -11.72
N GLY A 176 -15.28 5.35 -11.02
CA GLY A 176 -15.50 4.90 -9.64
C GLY A 176 -14.22 4.96 -8.81
N PRO A 177 -14.30 4.58 -7.53
CA PRO A 177 -13.20 4.74 -6.60
C PRO A 177 -12.19 3.59 -6.68
N LEU A 178 -12.46 2.52 -7.42
CA LEU A 178 -11.61 1.32 -7.39
C LEU A 178 -10.30 1.51 -8.18
N ARG A 179 -9.18 1.17 -7.58
CA ARG A 179 -7.87 1.01 -8.26
C ARG A 179 -7.80 -0.31 -9.01
N GLU A 180 -8.48 -1.34 -8.50
CA GLU A 180 -8.55 -2.69 -9.08
C GLU A 180 -9.94 -3.30 -8.86
N LEU A 181 -10.35 -4.20 -9.74
CA LEU A 181 -11.65 -4.85 -9.63
C LEU A 181 -11.73 -5.77 -8.39
N PRO A 182 -12.92 -5.99 -7.80
CA PRO A 182 -13.11 -6.86 -6.63
C PRO A 182 -12.71 -8.32 -6.89
N SER A 183 -12.68 -8.75 -8.16
CA SER A 183 -12.16 -10.06 -8.57
C SER A 183 -10.71 -10.32 -8.14
N ARG A 184 -9.96 -9.28 -7.78
CA ARG A 184 -8.62 -9.38 -7.19
C ARG A 184 -8.60 -10.08 -5.83
N LEU A 185 -9.68 -9.97 -5.04
CA LEU A 185 -9.83 -10.62 -3.73
C LEU A 185 -9.88 -12.15 -3.84
N LYS A 186 -10.37 -12.67 -4.97
CA LYS A 186 -10.50 -14.10 -5.21
C LYS A 186 -9.22 -14.77 -5.71
N ARG A 187 -8.18 -13.97 -6.01
CA ARG A 187 -6.90 -14.48 -6.52
C ARG A 187 -5.87 -14.46 -5.40
N TRP A 188 -5.39 -15.65 -5.05
CA TRP A 188 -4.32 -15.87 -4.10
C TRP A 188 -3.00 -15.24 -4.56
N ILE A 189 -2.13 -15.02 -3.58
CA ILE A 189 -0.83 -14.34 -3.63
C ILE A 189 0.09 -14.95 -4.72
N LEU A 190 0.94 -14.10 -5.30
CA LEU A 190 2.01 -14.47 -6.24
C LEU A 190 3.27 -14.91 -5.52
#